data_AF-A0A914PZY6-F1
#
_entry.id   AF-A0A914PZY6-F1
#
_cell.length_a   1.000
_cell.length_b   1.000
_cell.length_c   1.000
_cell.angle_alpha   90.00
_cell.angle_beta   90.00
_cell.angle_gamma   90.00
#
_symmetry.space_group_name_H-M   'P 1'
#
loop_
_entity.id
_entity.type
_entity.pdbx_description
1 polymer ?
#
loop_
_entity_poly.entity_id
_entity_poly.type
_entity_poly.pdbx_seq_one_letter_code
_entity_poly.pdbx_strand_id
1 'polypeptide(L)'
;MTPILRQQILDYLNEIRGKLENGQLLLNNGKYALPADSLSELIWDCEIEERTYNWMEENCIATIKEDPFQNNMTWIYNRYNNDNADTLVSGMLTSQTYFSGVSFQELSRHNLYINPSSNLMKNIFVLSDKAQRIGCAIQNCNLGASSGIQYISNNIYCQLFLTEDIEFGNEIYKISPSANYIRPTQDVICESSVMTVEEREVILEKINNARKQISQGTYQLQNGNTAIQSAQPLSPLLWSCEDEAALTTEKSMYFQCTDINTATEFEKIIPEGSPPAEHSQNELLLWWTQFGTEFFIANPNFNFLSQSTMYSTEYPAAFAFSKNAESIACFRKQCWDASTFLITFRQICRAKPIIQINDNLY
;
A
#
# COMPACT_ATOMS: atom_id res chain seq x y z
N MET A 1 35.10 7.76 -3.04
CA MET A 1 34.88 6.51 -3.79
C MET A 1 35.91 6.38 -4.93
N THR A 2 36.20 5.20 -5.46
CA THR A 2 37.00 5.07 -6.71
C THR A 2 36.08 5.18 -7.94
N PRO A 3 36.56 5.64 -9.12
CA PRO A 3 35.72 5.71 -10.33
C PRO A 3 35.06 4.38 -10.73
N ILE A 4 35.77 3.26 -10.54
CA ILE A 4 35.25 1.92 -10.84
C ILE A 4 34.04 1.59 -9.96
N LEU A 5 34.14 1.82 -8.65
CA LEU A 5 33.04 1.56 -7.72
C LEU A 5 31.82 2.47 -7.99
N ARG A 6 32.05 3.74 -8.36
CA ARG A 6 30.98 4.65 -8.79
C ARG A 6 30.18 4.07 -9.95
N GLN A 7 30.90 3.63 -10.99
CA GLN A 7 30.28 3.07 -12.18
C GLN A 7 29.51 1.78 -11.86
N GLN A 8 30.09 0.88 -11.07
CA GLN A 8 29.43 -0.37 -10.67
C GLN A 8 28.11 -0.14 -9.90
N ILE A 9 28.10 0.82 -8.97
CA ILE A 9 26.89 1.21 -8.24
C ILE A 9 25.85 1.78 -9.21
N LEU A 10 26.27 2.71 -10.07
CA LEU A 10 25.38 3.39 -11.00
C LEU A 10 24.75 2.42 -12.01
N ASP A 11 25.58 1.58 -12.63
CA ASP A 11 25.16 0.57 -13.62
C ASP A 11 24.12 -0.36 -13.02
N TYR A 12 24.32 -0.82 -11.79
CA TYR A 12 23.38 -1.70 -11.11
C TYR A 12 22.04 -1.07 -10.80
N LEU A 13 22.04 0.14 -10.24
CA LEU A 13 20.79 0.82 -9.91
C LEU A 13 20.01 1.13 -11.19
N ASN A 14 20.70 1.52 -12.27
CA ASN A 14 20.10 1.73 -13.58
C ASN A 14 19.64 0.42 -14.23
N GLU A 15 20.36 -0.69 -14.07
CA GLU A 15 19.92 -2.02 -14.52
C GLU A 15 18.59 -2.42 -13.84
N ILE A 16 18.47 -2.15 -12.53
CA ILE A 16 17.24 -2.43 -11.78
C ILE A 16 16.10 -1.52 -12.23
N ARG A 17 16.36 -0.23 -12.45
CA ARG A 17 15.37 0.70 -13.02
C ARG A 17 14.92 0.24 -14.41
N GLY A 18 15.85 -0.19 -15.26
CA GLY A 18 15.53 -0.74 -16.57
C GLY A 18 14.72 -2.04 -16.49
N LYS A 19 15.04 -2.93 -15.55
CA LYS A 19 14.21 -4.13 -15.27
C LYS A 19 12.80 -3.73 -14.83
N LEU A 20 12.67 -2.69 -14.02
CA LEU A 20 11.37 -2.17 -13.60
C LEU A 20 10.57 -1.60 -14.77
N GLU A 21 11.13 -0.72 -15.60
CA GLU A 21 10.45 -0.20 -16.81
C GLU A 21 9.96 -1.32 -17.73
N ASN A 22 10.76 -2.38 -17.87
CA ASN A 22 10.41 -3.52 -18.72
C ASN A 22 9.48 -4.55 -18.05
N GLY A 23 9.04 -4.34 -16.80
CA GLY A 23 8.18 -5.29 -16.07
C GLY A 23 8.90 -6.61 -15.72
N GLN A 24 10.22 -6.60 -15.68
CA GLN A 24 11.10 -7.74 -15.42
C GLN A 24 11.67 -7.75 -14.00
N LEU A 25 11.35 -6.74 -13.18
CA LEU A 25 11.79 -6.68 -11.80
C LEU A 25 11.00 -7.68 -10.93
N LEU A 26 11.58 -8.85 -10.69
CA LEU A 26 11.05 -9.85 -9.77
C LEU A 26 11.19 -9.35 -8.33
N LEU A 27 10.08 -9.31 -7.61
CA LEU A 27 10.01 -8.89 -6.23
C LEU A 27 9.99 -10.14 -5.31
N ASN A 28 10.18 -9.95 -4.00
CA ASN A 28 10.49 -11.04 -3.06
C ASN A 28 9.36 -12.04 -2.79
N ASN A 29 8.11 -11.71 -3.11
CA ASN A 29 7.01 -12.68 -3.03
C ASN A 29 6.90 -13.58 -4.28
N GLY A 30 7.82 -13.44 -5.24
CA GLY A 30 7.80 -14.19 -6.49
C GLY A 30 6.95 -13.58 -7.62
N LYS A 31 6.36 -12.40 -7.44
CA LYS A 31 5.66 -11.64 -8.49
C LYS A 31 6.57 -10.53 -9.06
N TYR A 32 6.26 -10.10 -10.28
CA TYR A 32 6.93 -8.96 -10.91
C TYR A 32 6.30 -7.63 -10.45
N ALA A 33 7.12 -6.57 -10.37
CA ALA A 33 6.65 -5.21 -10.19
C ALA A 33 5.85 -4.74 -11.41
N LEU A 34 4.95 -3.76 -11.20
CA LEU A 34 4.26 -3.12 -12.32
C LEU A 34 5.29 -2.35 -13.15
N PRO A 35 5.25 -2.45 -14.49
CA PRO A 35 6.23 -1.77 -15.32
C PRO A 35 6.07 -0.25 -15.19
N ALA A 36 7.19 0.46 -15.06
CA ALA A 36 7.19 1.93 -15.07
C ALA A 36 7.03 2.47 -16.50
N ASP A 37 6.34 3.60 -16.66
CA ASP A 37 6.13 4.26 -17.96
C ASP A 37 7.44 4.76 -18.55
N SER A 38 8.18 5.52 -17.76
CA SER A 38 9.56 5.94 -18.06
C SER A 38 10.26 6.34 -16.76
N LEU A 39 11.46 5.84 -16.57
CA LEU A 39 12.38 6.15 -15.49
C LEU A 39 13.64 6.76 -16.11
N SER A 40 14.00 7.97 -15.71
CA SER A 40 15.29 8.54 -16.09
C SER A 40 16.43 7.69 -15.53
N GLU A 41 17.50 7.47 -16.31
CA GLU A 41 18.73 6.93 -15.75
C GLU A 41 19.24 7.85 -14.64
N LEU A 42 19.67 7.26 -13.53
CA LEU A 42 20.39 7.97 -12.49
C LEU A 42 21.73 8.44 -13.04
N ILE A 43 22.13 9.64 -12.67
CA ILE A 43 23.43 10.23 -12.98
C ILE A 43 24.22 10.37 -11.69
N TRP A 44 25.51 10.02 -11.72
CA TRP A 44 26.38 10.24 -10.57
C TRP A 44 26.63 11.74 -10.37
N ASP A 45 26.45 12.23 -9.16
CA ASP A 45 26.68 13.62 -8.78
C ASP A 45 27.77 13.71 -7.71
N CYS A 46 28.89 14.34 -8.08
CA CYS A 46 30.07 14.49 -7.21
C CYS A 46 29.78 15.37 -5.98
N GLU A 47 28.92 16.38 -6.09
CA GLU A 47 28.57 17.24 -4.95
C GLU A 47 27.74 16.46 -3.93
N ILE A 48 26.87 15.56 -4.42
CA ILE A 48 26.12 14.64 -3.57
C ILE A 48 27.06 13.62 -2.91
N GLU A 49 28.02 13.05 -3.65
CA GLU A 49 29.03 12.15 -3.08
C GLU A 49 29.85 12.83 -1.98
N GLU A 50 30.36 14.04 -2.24
CA GLU A 50 31.16 14.81 -1.28
C GLU A 50 30.36 15.12 -0.02
N ARG A 51 29.10 15.56 -0.18
CA ARG A 51 28.19 15.78 0.95
C ARG A 51 27.96 14.49 1.76
N THR A 52 27.74 13.38 1.07
CA THR A 52 27.52 12.07 1.68
C THR A 52 28.76 11.64 2.47
N TYR A 53 29.96 11.84 1.91
CA TYR A 53 31.23 11.55 2.55
C TYR A 53 31.45 12.40 3.81
N ASN A 54 31.29 13.72 3.72
CA ASN A 54 31.48 14.63 4.85
C ASN A 54 30.52 14.29 6.00
N TRP A 55 29.26 14.00 5.69
CA TRP A 55 28.29 13.58 6.70
C TRP A 55 28.69 12.26 7.37
N MET A 56 29.17 11.28 6.60
CA MET A 56 29.62 9.99 7.14
C MET A 56 30.83 10.13 8.05
N GLU A 57 31.78 11.00 7.71
CA GLU A 57 32.98 11.24 8.51
C GLU A 57 32.62 11.71 9.92
N GLU A 58 31.62 12.57 10.03
CA GLU A 58 31.11 13.08 11.31
C GLU A 58 30.18 12.10 12.03
N ASN A 59 29.42 11.29 11.28
CA ASN A 59 28.29 10.52 11.77
C ASN A 59 28.41 9.02 11.45
N CYS A 60 29.58 8.40 11.61
CA CYS A 60 29.77 6.95 11.45
C CYS A 60 28.90 6.17 12.47
N ILE A 61 27.58 6.09 12.24
CA ILE A 61 26.55 5.60 13.16
C ILE A 61 25.89 4.35 12.59
N ALA A 62 25.55 3.42 13.49
CA ALA A 62 24.92 2.15 13.13
C ALA A 62 23.53 2.30 12.49
N THR A 63 22.85 3.43 12.72
CA THR A 63 21.47 3.65 12.27
C THR A 63 21.23 5.14 12.08
N ILE A 64 20.72 5.53 10.91
CA ILE A 64 20.19 6.87 10.66
C ILE A 64 18.87 6.98 11.44
N LYS A 65 18.86 7.72 12.55
CA LYS A 65 17.67 7.83 13.43
C LYS A 65 16.67 8.88 12.97
N GLU A 66 17.17 9.93 12.34
CA GLU A 66 16.37 11.01 11.79
C GLU A 66 16.82 11.22 10.36
N ASP A 67 15.86 11.23 9.45
CA ASP A 67 16.11 11.57 8.07
C ASP A 67 16.09 13.09 7.96
N PRO A 68 17.22 13.78 7.74
CA PRO A 68 17.16 15.15 7.31
C PRO A 68 16.75 15.12 5.83
N PHE A 69 15.46 14.86 5.56
CA PHE A 69 14.85 15.25 4.29
C PHE A 69 14.95 16.76 4.20
N GLN A 70 16.09 17.23 3.76
CA GLN A 70 16.35 18.62 3.49
C GLN A 70 16.79 18.71 2.04
N ASN A 71 16.09 19.56 1.28
CA ASN A 71 16.40 19.87 -0.11
C ASN A 71 16.20 18.69 -1.09
N ASN A 72 15.08 17.96 -0.97
CA ASN A 72 14.71 16.83 -1.83
C ASN A 72 15.76 15.70 -1.87
N MET A 73 16.48 15.52 -0.76
CA MET A 73 17.47 14.47 -0.61
C MET A 73 16.91 13.37 0.28
N THR A 74 17.11 12.12 -0.12
CA THR A 74 16.78 10.96 0.70
C THR A 74 17.98 10.03 0.85
N TRP A 75 18.07 9.38 2.01
CA TRP A 75 19.17 8.51 2.34
C TRP A 75 18.87 7.06 2.02
N ILE A 76 19.81 6.42 1.35
CA ILE A 76 19.86 4.97 1.18
C ILE A 76 21.05 4.47 1.97
N TYR A 77 20.81 3.51 2.86
CA TYR A 77 21.83 3.01 3.77
C TYR A 77 21.84 1.49 3.80
N ASN A 78 23.03 0.92 3.64
CA ASN A 78 23.24 -0.48 3.92
C ASN A 78 24.51 -0.70 4.75
N ARG A 79 24.40 -1.66 5.67
CA ARG A 79 25.46 -2.05 6.57
C ARG A 79 25.90 -3.47 6.25
N TYR A 80 27.20 -3.65 6.04
CA TYR A 80 27.79 -4.98 5.83
C TYR A 80 28.83 -5.24 6.91
N ASN A 81 28.71 -6.38 7.59
CA ASN A 81 29.65 -6.77 8.64
C ASN A 81 30.87 -7.46 7.99
N ASN A 82 32.06 -6.92 8.21
CA ASN A 82 33.37 -7.54 7.92
C ASN A 82 33.76 -7.75 6.44
N ASP A 83 33.16 -7.02 5.50
CA ASP A 83 33.48 -7.11 4.07
C ASP A 83 34.49 -6.04 3.63
N ASN A 84 35.39 -6.34 2.68
CA ASN A 84 36.20 -5.30 2.03
C ASN A 84 35.33 -4.46 1.07
N ALA A 85 35.79 -3.29 0.62
CA ALA A 85 34.96 -2.39 -0.19
C ALA A 85 34.41 -3.06 -1.48
N ASP A 86 35.18 -3.97 -2.08
CA ASP A 86 34.77 -4.71 -3.28
C ASP A 86 33.70 -5.76 -2.98
N THR A 87 33.81 -6.48 -1.85
CA THR A 87 32.76 -7.39 -1.39
C THR A 87 31.54 -6.64 -0.88
N LEU A 88 31.68 -5.38 -0.50
CA LEU A 88 30.55 -4.55 -0.11
C LEU A 88 29.73 -4.08 -1.30
N VAL A 89 30.37 -3.60 -2.38
CA VAL A 89 29.66 -3.31 -3.62
C VAL A 89 29.09 -4.60 -4.17
N SER A 90 29.87 -5.69 -4.25
CA SER A 90 29.34 -6.99 -4.65
C SER A 90 28.18 -7.44 -3.76
N GLY A 91 28.22 -7.17 -2.45
CA GLY A 91 27.14 -7.41 -1.50
C GLY A 91 25.93 -6.55 -1.82
N MET A 92 26.08 -5.27 -2.12
CA MET A 92 25.00 -4.41 -2.60
C MET A 92 24.36 -4.96 -3.89
N LEU A 93 25.20 -5.37 -4.84
CA LEU A 93 24.80 -5.90 -6.15
C LEU A 93 24.08 -7.26 -6.06
N THR A 94 24.62 -8.17 -5.22
CA THR A 94 24.18 -9.57 -5.14
C THR A 94 23.17 -9.81 -4.04
N SER A 95 23.11 -8.94 -3.05
CA SER A 95 22.12 -9.03 -2.00
C SER A 95 20.77 -8.70 -2.63
N GLN A 96 20.03 -9.75 -2.96
CA GLN A 96 18.59 -9.66 -3.15
C GLN A 96 17.96 -8.85 -2.02
N THR A 97 18.60 -8.79 -0.83
CA THR A 97 18.22 -7.98 0.33
C THR A 97 18.16 -6.48 0.15
N TYR A 98 18.90 -5.90 -0.80
CA TYR A 98 18.81 -4.45 -1.06
C TYR A 98 17.39 -4.05 -1.44
N PHE A 99 16.73 -4.87 -2.27
CA PHE A 99 15.30 -4.76 -2.54
C PHE A 99 14.47 -5.81 -1.79
N SER A 100 15.09 -6.72 -1.01
CA SER A 100 14.33 -7.74 -0.27
C SER A 100 13.50 -7.18 0.87
N GLY A 101 13.91 -6.02 1.37
CA GLY A 101 13.21 -5.22 2.36
C GLY A 101 11.96 -4.54 1.84
N VAL A 102 11.77 -4.47 0.52
CA VAL A 102 10.51 -4.02 -0.08
C VAL A 102 9.50 -5.16 0.12
N SER A 103 8.97 -5.26 1.35
CA SER A 103 7.90 -6.18 1.69
C SER A 103 6.61 -5.69 1.01
N PHE A 104 6.39 -6.25 -0.16
CA PHE A 104 5.18 -6.44 -0.96
C PHE A 104 3.82 -5.79 -0.69
N GLN A 105 3.46 -5.38 0.52
CA GLN A 105 2.14 -4.77 0.73
C GLN A 105 1.99 -3.44 -0.04
N GLU A 106 3.09 -2.79 -0.43
CA GLU A 106 3.09 -1.38 -0.85
C GLU A 106 3.09 -1.13 -2.36
N LEU A 107 3.84 -1.91 -3.14
CA LEU A 107 3.89 -1.74 -4.60
C LEU A 107 2.69 -2.36 -5.34
N SER A 108 1.86 -3.15 -4.63
CA SER A 108 1.21 -4.32 -5.26
C SER A 108 0.00 -4.08 -6.16
N ARG A 109 -0.51 -2.84 -6.31
CA ARG A 109 -1.57 -2.54 -7.31
C ARG A 109 -1.53 -1.15 -7.92
N HIS A 110 -1.08 -0.16 -7.14
CA HIS A 110 -1.09 1.25 -7.55
C HIS A 110 0.28 1.90 -7.41
N ASN A 111 1.32 1.12 -7.08
CA ASN A 111 2.66 1.63 -6.88
C ASN A 111 2.72 2.84 -5.91
N LEU A 112 1.97 2.77 -4.81
CA LEU A 112 1.84 3.87 -3.86
C LEU A 112 2.85 3.75 -2.72
N TYR A 113 3.34 4.88 -2.24
CA TYR A 113 4.14 4.96 -1.03
C TYR A 113 3.23 4.91 0.21
N ILE A 114 3.14 3.78 0.93
CA ILE A 114 2.14 3.60 2.01
C ILE A 114 2.73 3.39 3.40
N ASN A 115 4.05 3.45 3.60
CA ASN A 115 4.63 3.38 4.94
C ASN A 115 5.99 4.09 5.09
N PRO A 116 6.05 5.21 5.84
CA PRO A 116 7.30 5.89 6.10
C PRO A 116 8.12 5.29 7.25
N SER A 117 7.60 4.30 7.98
CA SER A 117 8.16 3.91 9.29
C SER A 117 9.34 2.94 9.27
N SER A 118 9.73 2.38 8.11
CA SER A 118 10.86 1.44 8.04
C SER A 118 12.05 2.00 7.26
N ASN A 119 13.27 1.84 7.79
CA ASN A 119 14.51 2.17 7.08
C ASN A 119 14.67 1.34 5.79
N LEU A 120 13.97 0.21 5.66
CA LEU A 120 13.95 -0.64 4.47
C LEU A 120 13.20 0.02 3.30
N MET A 121 12.28 0.96 3.58
CA MET A 121 11.49 1.63 2.55
C MET A 121 12.28 2.67 1.75
N LYS A 122 13.39 3.21 2.27
CA LYS A 122 14.13 4.26 1.55
C LYS A 122 14.80 3.76 0.27
N ASN A 123 15.07 2.46 0.17
CA ASN A 123 15.59 1.84 -1.05
C ASN A 123 14.55 1.90 -2.20
N ILE A 124 13.26 2.05 -1.88
CA ILE A 124 12.20 2.18 -2.89
C ILE A 124 12.32 3.47 -3.70
N PHE A 125 12.94 4.52 -3.14
CA PHE A 125 13.10 5.79 -3.83
C PHE A 125 14.06 5.70 -5.01
N VAL A 126 14.97 4.73 -5.02
CA VAL A 126 15.77 4.37 -6.21
C VAL A 126 14.89 4.03 -7.40
N LEU A 127 13.67 3.53 -7.17
CA LEU A 127 12.73 3.15 -8.22
C LEU A 127 11.83 4.31 -8.65
N SER A 128 11.94 5.49 -8.03
CA SER A 128 11.06 6.60 -8.33
C SER A 128 11.38 7.28 -9.67
N ASP A 129 10.36 7.71 -10.40
CA ASP A 129 10.51 8.56 -11.59
C ASP A 129 11.03 9.98 -11.25
N LYS A 130 10.95 10.37 -9.98
CA LYS A 130 11.51 11.63 -9.45
C LYS A 130 13.01 11.54 -9.17
N ALA A 131 13.56 10.34 -9.07
CA ALA A 131 14.98 10.14 -8.77
C ALA A 131 15.85 10.41 -10.00
N GLN A 132 16.80 11.33 -9.87
CA GLN A 132 17.65 11.76 -11.01
C GLN A 132 19.14 11.63 -10.75
N ARG A 133 19.59 11.92 -9.53
CA ARG A 133 21.02 11.99 -9.21
C ARG A 133 21.33 11.23 -7.94
N ILE A 134 22.49 10.60 -7.91
CA ILE A 134 22.96 9.83 -6.76
C ILE A 134 24.43 10.12 -6.48
N GLY A 135 24.78 10.13 -5.21
CA GLY A 135 26.18 10.11 -4.78
C GLY A 135 26.32 9.22 -3.56
N CYS A 136 27.32 8.35 -3.55
CA CYS A 136 27.56 7.43 -2.44
C CYS A 136 28.98 7.54 -1.89
N ALA A 137 29.12 7.27 -0.61
CA ALA A 137 30.41 7.12 0.06
C ALA A 137 30.47 5.79 0.83
N ILE A 138 31.68 5.23 0.90
CA ILE A 138 32.01 4.02 1.67
C ILE A 138 33.02 4.41 2.72
N GLN A 139 32.77 4.03 3.96
CA GLN A 139 33.69 4.24 5.07
C GLN A 139 33.72 3.04 5.99
N ASN A 140 34.92 2.75 6.49
CA ASN A 140 35.12 1.84 7.60
C ASN A 140 34.70 2.56 8.89
N CYS A 141 33.55 2.17 9.46
CA CYS A 141 33.11 2.67 10.74
C CYS A 141 33.58 1.76 11.87
N ASN A 142 34.28 2.36 12.84
CA ASN A 142 34.54 1.73 14.14
C ASN A 142 33.31 1.89 15.01
N LEU A 143 32.34 0.99 14.85
CA LEU A 143 31.14 1.01 15.66
C LEU A 143 31.50 0.33 16.99
N GLY A 144 31.80 1.16 18.00
CA GLY A 144 32.15 0.68 19.34
C GLY A 144 31.14 -0.34 19.83
N ALA A 145 31.60 -1.53 20.22
CA ALA A 145 30.67 -2.52 20.76
C ALA A 145 30.25 -2.16 22.17
N SER A 146 28.97 -2.38 22.42
CA SER A 146 28.39 -2.49 23.76
C SER A 146 29.08 -3.56 24.63
N SER A 147 29.87 -4.47 24.03
CA SER A 147 30.56 -5.60 24.65
C SER A 147 32.10 -5.49 24.68
N GLY A 148 32.70 -4.37 24.29
CA GLY A 148 34.16 -4.19 24.29
C GLY A 148 34.94 -4.86 23.15
N ILE A 149 34.26 -5.52 22.20
CA ILE A 149 34.86 -6.05 20.96
C ILE A 149 34.74 -5.00 19.85
N GLN A 150 35.84 -4.45 19.35
CA GLN A 150 35.78 -3.46 18.27
C GLN A 150 35.37 -4.13 16.95
N TYR A 151 34.19 -3.79 16.42
CA TYR A 151 33.74 -4.23 15.09
C TYR A 151 34.03 -3.13 14.08
N ILE A 152 34.83 -3.46 13.07
CA ILE A 152 34.99 -2.64 11.87
C ILE A 152 33.88 -3.06 10.92
N SER A 153 32.90 -2.19 10.69
CA SER A 153 31.92 -2.41 9.62
C SER A 153 32.22 -1.48 8.46
N ASN A 154 32.18 -2.03 7.25
CA ASN A 154 32.15 -1.21 6.07
C ASN A 154 30.69 -0.80 5.85
N ASN A 155 30.45 0.49 5.79
CA ASN A 155 29.13 1.05 5.58
C ASN A 155 29.12 1.78 4.25
N ILE A 156 28.06 1.56 3.46
CA ILE A 156 27.75 2.37 2.28
C ILE A 156 26.55 3.24 2.58
N TYR A 157 26.71 4.53 2.35
CA TYR A 157 25.62 5.48 2.36
C TYR A 157 25.55 6.10 0.98
N CYS A 158 24.34 6.20 0.46
CA CYS A 158 24.04 6.94 -0.73
C CYS A 158 23.02 8.00 -0.38
N GLN A 159 23.16 9.18 -0.97
CA GLN A 159 22.09 10.14 -1.03
C GLN A 159 21.54 10.18 -2.45
N LEU A 160 20.21 10.24 -2.54
CA LEU A 160 19.47 10.31 -3.77
C LEU A 160 18.77 11.66 -3.83
N PHE A 161 18.95 12.38 -4.93
CA PHE A 161 18.23 13.62 -5.22
C PHE A 161 16.95 13.31 -5.98
N LEU A 162 15.84 13.75 -5.42
CA LEU A 162 14.51 13.71 -6.00
C LEU A 162 14.17 15.09 -6.59
N THR A 163 13.47 15.14 -7.72
CA THR A 163 12.95 16.41 -8.26
C THR A 163 11.88 17.04 -7.37
N GLU A 164 11.16 16.20 -6.64
CA GLU A 164 10.12 16.56 -5.69
C GLU A 164 9.97 15.45 -4.63
N ASP A 165 9.38 15.77 -3.49
CA ASP A 165 9.18 14.81 -2.41
C ASP A 165 8.16 13.72 -2.81
N ILE A 166 8.33 12.53 -2.23
CA ILE A 166 7.38 11.41 -2.35
C ILE A 166 6.56 11.37 -1.08
N GLU A 167 5.36 11.95 -1.16
CA GLU A 167 4.43 11.98 -0.03
C GLU A 167 3.70 10.64 0.14
N PHE A 168 3.22 10.39 1.35
CA PHE A 168 2.38 9.24 1.66
C PHE A 168 1.14 9.20 0.74
N GLY A 169 0.89 8.06 0.14
CA GLY A 169 -0.22 7.81 -0.77
C GLY A 169 0.00 8.32 -2.20
N ASN A 170 1.17 8.87 -2.53
CA ASN A 170 1.55 9.19 -3.91
C ASN A 170 2.20 7.99 -4.59
N GLU A 171 2.11 7.96 -5.91
CA GLU A 171 2.81 6.99 -6.73
C GLU A 171 4.32 7.20 -6.65
N ILE A 172 5.08 6.10 -6.61
CA ILE A 172 6.54 6.12 -6.58
C ILE A 172 7.07 6.41 -7.99
N TYR A 173 6.41 5.83 -9.00
CA TYR A 173 6.62 6.02 -10.43
C TYR A 173 5.30 5.87 -11.18
N LYS A 174 5.15 6.54 -12.33
CA LYS A 174 4.01 6.28 -13.22
C LYS A 174 4.08 4.88 -13.81
N ILE A 175 2.98 4.14 -13.75
CA ILE A 175 2.87 2.81 -14.37
C ILE A 175 2.71 2.97 -15.89
N SER A 176 3.40 2.14 -16.68
CA SER A 176 3.36 2.21 -18.14
C SER A 176 1.96 1.95 -18.69
N PRO A 177 1.44 2.77 -19.62
CA PRO A 177 0.24 2.44 -20.39
C PRO A 177 0.44 1.21 -21.28
N SER A 178 1.69 0.97 -21.70
CA SER A 178 2.10 -0.19 -22.49
C SER A 178 2.29 -1.46 -21.66
N ALA A 179 2.10 -1.34 -20.34
CA ALA A 179 1.61 -2.45 -19.55
C ALA A 179 0.25 -2.84 -20.13
N ASN A 180 0.26 -3.54 -21.27
CA ASN A 180 -0.78 -4.48 -21.62
C ASN A 180 -0.88 -5.31 -20.37
N TYR A 181 -1.89 -4.96 -19.60
CA TYR A 181 -2.10 -5.42 -18.27
C TYR A 181 -2.37 -6.91 -18.47
N ILE A 182 -1.32 -7.72 -18.48
CA ILE A 182 -1.28 -8.84 -17.57
C ILE A 182 -1.21 -8.17 -16.19
N ARG A 183 -2.32 -7.49 -15.81
CA ARG A 183 -3.01 -7.71 -14.55
C ARG A 183 -2.63 -9.15 -14.20
N PRO A 184 -2.27 -9.48 -12.99
CA PRO A 184 -2.55 -10.83 -12.56
C PRO A 184 -4.02 -11.14 -12.93
N THR A 185 -4.22 -11.69 -14.12
CA THR A 185 -5.14 -12.72 -14.54
C THR A 185 -4.47 -14.07 -14.21
N GLN A 186 -3.47 -14.09 -13.31
CA GLN A 186 -3.80 -14.68 -12.02
C GLN A 186 -4.78 -13.73 -11.35
N ASP A 187 -6.02 -13.67 -11.80
CA ASP A 187 -6.91 -14.79 -11.57
C ASP A 187 -6.54 -15.45 -10.22
N VAL A 188 -6.42 -14.63 -9.18
CA VAL A 188 -7.35 -14.87 -8.11
C VAL A 188 -8.69 -14.35 -8.64
N ILE A 189 -9.21 -14.99 -9.70
CA ILE A 189 -10.63 -15.13 -9.88
C ILE A 189 -10.93 -15.78 -8.56
N CYS A 190 -11.65 -15.08 -7.71
CA CYS A 190 -12.25 -15.77 -6.61
C CYS A 190 -13.20 -16.77 -7.31
N GLU A 191 -12.71 -17.99 -7.63
CA GLU A 191 -13.31 -18.94 -8.58
C GLU A 191 -14.74 -19.30 -8.18
N SER A 192 -15.05 -19.08 -6.90
CA SER A 192 -16.34 -19.29 -6.27
C SER A 192 -17.34 -18.15 -6.45
N SER A 193 -16.98 -17.01 -7.04
CA SER A 193 -17.80 -15.81 -6.97
C SER A 193 -18.47 -15.40 -8.28
N VAL A 194 -19.71 -14.94 -8.13
CA VAL A 194 -20.54 -14.34 -9.18
C VAL A 194 -20.06 -12.92 -9.54
N MET A 195 -19.21 -12.30 -8.73
CA MET A 195 -18.67 -10.98 -9.02
C MET A 195 -17.58 -11.03 -10.10
N THR A 196 -17.66 -10.08 -11.03
CA THR A 196 -16.65 -9.84 -12.07
C THR A 196 -15.45 -9.09 -11.52
N VAL A 197 -14.31 -9.13 -12.22
CA VAL A 197 -13.10 -8.39 -11.81
C VAL A 197 -13.36 -6.89 -11.85
N GLU A 198 -14.07 -6.43 -12.87
CA GLU A 198 -14.46 -5.04 -13.07
C GLU A 198 -15.30 -4.52 -11.90
N GLU A 199 -16.26 -5.31 -11.40
CA GLU A 199 -17.05 -4.92 -10.23
C GLU A 199 -16.21 -4.76 -8.96
N ARG A 200 -15.28 -5.69 -8.72
CA ARG A 200 -14.37 -5.62 -7.55
C ARG A 200 -13.54 -4.35 -7.59
N GLU A 201 -13.03 -4.00 -8.76
CA GLU A 201 -12.21 -2.81 -8.95
C GLU A 201 -12.99 -1.53 -8.79
N VAL A 202 -14.19 -1.43 -9.37
CA VAL A 202 -15.02 -0.24 -9.19
C VAL A 202 -15.36 -0.01 -7.71
N ILE A 203 -15.66 -1.07 -6.96
CA ILE A 203 -15.91 -0.97 -5.52
C ILE A 203 -14.66 -0.52 -4.78
N LEU A 204 -13.52 -1.16 -5.05
CA LEU A 204 -12.25 -0.88 -4.38
C LEU A 204 -11.77 0.55 -4.66
N GLU A 205 -11.82 0.98 -5.92
CA GLU A 205 -11.47 2.33 -6.36
C GLU A 205 -12.35 3.37 -5.67
N LYS A 206 -13.68 3.19 -5.71
CA LYS A 206 -14.62 4.14 -5.10
C LYS A 206 -14.40 4.28 -3.58
N ILE A 207 -14.22 3.17 -2.86
CA ILE A 207 -13.97 3.20 -1.41
C ILE A 207 -12.61 3.82 -1.08
N ASN A 208 -11.56 3.48 -1.83
CA ASN A 208 -10.22 4.04 -1.60
C ASN A 208 -10.15 5.53 -1.95
N ASN A 209 -10.84 5.98 -2.99
CA ASN A 209 -10.98 7.40 -3.30
C ASN A 209 -11.69 8.16 -2.16
N ALA A 210 -12.76 7.58 -1.59
CA ALA A 210 -13.42 8.15 -0.43
C ALA A 210 -12.49 8.21 0.80
N ARG A 211 -11.75 7.13 1.11
CA ARG A 211 -10.74 7.10 2.20
C ARG A 211 -9.66 8.17 2.02
N LYS A 212 -9.18 8.37 0.79
CA LYS A 212 -8.22 9.42 0.44
C LYS A 212 -8.79 10.81 0.68
N GLN A 213 -9.97 11.10 0.17
CA GLN A 213 -10.65 12.39 0.36
C GLN A 213 -10.97 12.67 1.84
N ILE A 214 -11.35 11.66 2.64
CA ILE A 214 -11.56 11.80 4.09
C ILE A 214 -10.25 12.13 4.80
N SER A 215 -9.15 11.47 4.43
CA SER A 215 -7.81 11.75 4.98
C SER A 215 -7.33 13.17 4.67
N GLN A 216 -7.74 13.70 3.52
CA GLN A 216 -7.44 15.06 3.06
C GLN A 216 -8.43 16.12 3.57
N GLY A 217 -9.53 15.72 4.22
CA GLY A 217 -10.58 16.64 4.64
C GLY A 217 -11.36 17.27 3.47
N THR A 218 -11.42 16.58 2.31
CA THR A 218 -12.11 17.08 1.09
C THR A 218 -13.38 16.32 0.76
N TYR A 219 -13.69 15.25 1.48
CA TYR A 219 -14.85 14.41 1.19
C TYR A 219 -16.16 15.17 1.51
N GLN A 220 -16.99 15.41 0.50
CA GLN A 220 -18.28 16.08 0.67
C GLN A 220 -19.40 15.07 0.90
N LEU A 221 -20.25 15.37 1.86
CA LEU A 221 -21.38 14.54 2.26
C LEU A 221 -22.61 14.91 1.45
N GLN A 222 -23.58 14.00 1.40
CA GLN A 222 -24.84 14.27 0.68
C GLN A 222 -25.60 15.48 1.22
N ASN A 223 -25.48 15.75 2.53
CA ASN A 223 -26.07 16.93 3.17
C ASN A 223 -25.31 18.24 2.87
N GLY A 224 -24.25 18.19 2.05
CA GLY A 224 -23.41 19.33 1.68
C GLY A 224 -22.33 19.70 2.69
N ASN A 225 -22.26 19.02 3.85
CA ASN A 225 -21.17 19.22 4.80
C ASN A 225 -19.91 18.50 4.32
N THR A 226 -18.74 18.93 4.78
CA THR A 226 -17.48 18.20 4.57
C THR A 226 -17.27 17.20 5.72
N ALA A 227 -16.82 15.98 5.40
CA ALA A 227 -16.47 14.98 6.40
C ALA A 227 -15.35 15.51 7.31
N ILE A 228 -15.37 15.09 8.57
CA ILE A 228 -14.28 15.41 9.50
C ILE A 228 -13.01 14.74 8.99
N GLN A 229 -11.95 15.52 8.84
CA GLN A 229 -10.65 14.99 8.44
C GLN A 229 -10.19 13.95 9.45
N SER A 230 -9.79 12.77 8.97
CA SER A 230 -9.21 11.74 9.83
C SER A 230 -7.95 12.27 10.51
N ALA A 231 -7.77 11.98 11.80
CA ALA A 231 -6.57 12.35 12.55
C ALA A 231 -5.29 11.71 11.99
N GLN A 232 -5.41 10.63 11.24
CA GLN A 232 -4.31 9.94 10.55
C GLN A 232 -4.72 9.57 9.11
N PRO A 233 -3.77 9.54 8.16
CA PRO A 233 -4.05 9.05 6.81
C PRO A 233 -4.63 7.63 6.84
N LEU A 234 -5.69 7.39 6.08
CA LEU A 234 -6.31 6.08 5.91
C LEU A 234 -5.60 5.33 4.77
N SER A 235 -4.97 4.20 5.09
CA SER A 235 -4.33 3.33 4.07
C SER A 235 -5.36 2.81 3.05
N PRO A 236 -5.00 2.62 1.77
CA PRO A 236 -5.93 2.00 0.82
C PRO A 236 -6.24 0.56 1.22
N LEU A 237 -7.50 0.15 1.06
CA LEU A 237 -7.93 -1.23 1.23
C LEU A 237 -7.47 -2.08 0.06
N LEU A 238 -7.24 -3.36 0.34
CA LEU A 238 -6.99 -4.40 -0.65
C LEU A 238 -8.21 -5.30 -0.82
N TRP A 239 -8.42 -5.83 -2.03
CA TRP A 239 -9.46 -6.84 -2.21
C TRP A 239 -9.00 -8.22 -1.74
N SER A 240 -9.79 -8.89 -0.89
CA SER A 240 -9.47 -10.22 -0.33
C SER A 240 -10.35 -11.32 -0.93
N CYS A 241 -9.78 -12.16 -1.82
CA CYS A 241 -10.51 -13.31 -2.37
C CYS A 241 -10.78 -14.40 -1.34
N GLU A 242 -9.92 -14.55 -0.32
CA GLU A 242 -10.16 -15.52 0.75
C GLU A 242 -11.41 -15.13 1.54
N ASP A 243 -11.53 -13.85 1.92
CA ASP A 243 -12.70 -13.37 2.64
C ASP A 243 -13.95 -13.36 1.73
N GLU A 244 -13.80 -13.14 0.42
CA GLU A 244 -14.89 -13.27 -0.56
C GLU A 244 -15.36 -14.72 -0.70
N ALA A 245 -14.43 -15.68 -0.78
CA ALA A 245 -14.74 -17.10 -0.81
C ALA A 245 -15.40 -17.54 0.50
N ALA A 246 -14.90 -17.06 1.65
CA ALA A 246 -15.49 -17.32 2.96
C ALA A 246 -16.92 -16.74 3.05
N LEU A 247 -17.13 -15.50 2.60
CA LEU A 247 -18.48 -14.91 2.49
C LEU A 247 -19.38 -15.73 1.58
N THR A 248 -18.85 -16.20 0.45
CA THR A 248 -19.59 -17.05 -0.49
C THR A 248 -20.00 -18.36 0.16
N THR A 249 -19.08 -19.05 0.85
CA THR A 249 -19.38 -20.30 1.56
C THR A 249 -20.36 -20.06 2.71
N GLU A 250 -20.12 -19.05 3.54
CA GLU A 250 -20.97 -18.69 4.69
C GLU A 250 -22.38 -18.32 4.24
N LYS A 251 -22.53 -17.51 3.18
CA LYS A 251 -23.82 -16.95 2.78
C LYS A 251 -24.54 -17.78 1.74
N SER A 252 -23.85 -18.57 0.92
CA SER A 252 -24.52 -19.44 -0.06
C SER A 252 -25.53 -20.40 0.60
N MET A 253 -25.23 -20.89 1.81
CA MET A 253 -26.07 -21.82 2.57
C MET A 253 -27.29 -21.15 3.25
N TYR A 254 -27.12 -19.96 3.83
CA TYR A 254 -28.18 -19.34 4.67
C TYR A 254 -28.96 -18.23 3.98
N PHE A 255 -28.40 -17.66 2.90
CA PHE A 255 -28.99 -16.51 2.26
C PHE A 255 -30.04 -16.96 1.24
N GLN A 256 -31.22 -17.32 1.75
CA GLN A 256 -32.39 -17.55 0.90
C GLN A 256 -32.87 -16.20 0.37
N CYS A 257 -33.23 -16.15 -0.91
CA CYS A 257 -33.68 -14.91 -1.57
C CYS A 257 -34.99 -14.33 -1.00
N THR A 258 -35.55 -14.97 0.03
CA THR A 258 -36.79 -14.65 0.73
C THR A 258 -36.56 -13.92 2.06
N ASP A 259 -35.38 -14.05 2.68
CA ASP A 259 -35.15 -13.49 4.02
C ASP A 259 -34.39 -12.16 3.92
N ILE A 260 -35.09 -11.06 4.22
CA ILE A 260 -34.52 -9.70 4.23
C ILE A 260 -34.01 -9.33 5.65
N ASN A 261 -34.37 -10.12 6.67
CA ASN A 261 -34.22 -9.75 8.08
C ASN A 261 -33.12 -10.53 8.82
N THR A 262 -32.31 -11.34 8.13
CA THR A 262 -31.26 -12.18 8.74
C THR A 262 -29.84 -11.66 8.51
N ALA A 263 -29.69 -10.43 8.01
CA ALA A 263 -28.38 -9.78 7.93
C ALA A 263 -27.77 -9.71 9.34
N THR A 264 -26.55 -10.24 9.50
CA THR A 264 -25.80 -10.07 10.75
C THR A 264 -25.34 -8.62 10.89
N GLU A 265 -24.83 -8.24 12.08
CA GLU A 265 -24.34 -6.89 12.42
C GLU A 265 -23.28 -6.33 11.44
N PHE A 266 -22.77 -7.18 10.52
CA PHE A 266 -21.75 -6.81 9.56
C PHE A 266 -22.20 -6.77 8.08
N GLU A 267 -23.51 -6.72 7.79
CA GLU A 267 -24.00 -6.98 6.42
C GLU A 267 -25.08 -6.00 5.96
N LYS A 268 -24.94 -5.48 4.74
CA LYS A 268 -26.05 -4.82 4.03
C LYS A 268 -26.60 -5.73 2.96
N ILE A 269 -27.90 -5.68 2.77
CA ILE A 269 -28.60 -6.25 1.61
C ILE A 269 -29.07 -5.07 0.74
N ILE A 270 -28.62 -5.02 -0.51
CA ILE A 270 -29.16 -4.08 -1.51
C ILE A 270 -30.17 -4.87 -2.36
N PRO A 271 -31.48 -4.58 -2.30
CA PRO A 271 -32.45 -5.18 -3.19
C PRO A 271 -32.45 -4.46 -4.56
N GLU A 272 -31.88 -5.07 -5.60
CA GLU A 272 -31.93 -4.46 -6.95
C GLU A 272 -33.26 -4.74 -7.65
N GLY A 273 -33.94 -3.69 -8.12
CA GLY A 273 -35.10 -3.76 -9.02
C GLY A 273 -34.79 -3.32 -10.47
N SER A 274 -33.76 -3.89 -11.13
CA SER A 274 -33.40 -3.75 -12.57
C SER A 274 -32.91 -2.36 -13.11
N PRO A 275 -32.07 -2.29 -14.20
CA PRO A 275 -30.58 -2.17 -14.24
C PRO A 275 -30.05 -0.73 -14.54
N PRO A 276 -28.71 -0.43 -14.50
CA PRO A 276 -27.51 -1.29 -14.56
C PRO A 276 -26.70 -1.40 -13.25
N ALA A 277 -25.67 -2.27 -13.26
CA ALA A 277 -24.69 -2.49 -12.19
C ALA A 277 -24.08 -1.18 -11.63
N GLU A 278 -24.07 -0.13 -12.44
CA GLU A 278 -23.69 1.22 -12.03
C GLU A 278 -24.59 1.77 -10.90
N HIS A 279 -25.89 1.45 -10.92
CA HIS A 279 -26.85 1.87 -9.89
C HIS A 279 -26.58 1.17 -8.56
N SER A 280 -26.32 -0.13 -8.55
CA SER A 280 -25.99 -0.85 -7.31
C SER A 280 -24.60 -0.50 -6.79
N GLN A 281 -23.64 -0.23 -7.65
CA GLN A 281 -22.35 0.32 -7.25
C GLN A 281 -22.49 1.72 -6.64
N ASN A 282 -23.40 2.55 -7.17
CA ASN A 282 -23.69 3.86 -6.62
C ASN A 282 -24.47 3.75 -5.31
N GLU A 283 -25.46 2.87 -5.17
CA GLU A 283 -26.16 2.65 -3.89
C GLU A 283 -25.25 2.04 -2.82
N LEU A 284 -24.35 1.13 -3.20
CA LEU A 284 -23.33 0.59 -2.31
C LEU A 284 -22.39 1.72 -1.86
N LEU A 285 -21.90 2.54 -2.80
CA LEU A 285 -21.07 3.70 -2.48
C LEU A 285 -21.81 4.70 -1.60
N LEU A 286 -23.06 5.04 -1.94
CA LEU A 286 -23.90 5.95 -1.17
C LEU A 286 -24.11 5.39 0.23
N TRP A 287 -24.28 4.08 0.39
CA TRP A 287 -24.39 3.49 1.71
C TRP A 287 -23.08 3.57 2.51
N TRP A 288 -21.98 3.13 1.91
CA TRP A 288 -20.65 3.21 2.54
C TRP A 288 -20.34 4.64 2.97
N THR A 289 -20.64 5.60 2.11
CA THR A 289 -20.27 6.99 2.31
C THR A 289 -21.27 7.75 3.17
N GLN A 290 -22.57 7.50 3.08
CA GLN A 290 -23.58 8.13 3.92
C GLN A 290 -23.40 7.70 5.38
N PHE A 291 -23.32 6.39 5.64
CA PHE A 291 -23.19 5.89 7.01
C PHE A 291 -21.79 6.06 7.57
N GLY A 292 -20.77 5.81 6.77
CA GLY A 292 -19.38 6.06 7.14
C GLY A 292 -19.07 7.54 7.41
N THR A 293 -19.97 8.48 7.12
CA THR A 293 -19.72 9.91 7.37
C THR A 293 -20.71 10.54 8.34
N GLU A 294 -22.00 10.19 8.29
CA GLU A 294 -22.96 10.60 9.33
C GLU A 294 -22.50 10.12 10.72
N PHE A 295 -21.90 8.93 10.79
CA PHE A 295 -21.28 8.40 12.00
C PHE A 295 -20.03 9.17 12.44
N PHE A 296 -19.18 9.61 11.51
CA PHE A 296 -17.96 10.37 11.81
C PHE A 296 -18.24 11.84 12.16
N ILE A 297 -19.27 12.47 11.59
CA ILE A 297 -19.71 13.82 11.97
C ILE A 297 -20.15 13.85 13.43
N ALA A 298 -20.84 12.81 13.90
CA ALA A 298 -21.42 12.78 15.23
C ALA A 298 -20.39 12.64 16.36
N ASN A 299 -19.16 12.19 16.07
CA ASN A 299 -18.14 11.96 17.10
C ASN A 299 -16.70 12.19 16.59
N PRO A 300 -16.17 13.42 16.66
CA PRO A 300 -14.79 13.73 16.23
C PRO A 300 -13.69 13.06 17.06
N ASN A 301 -14.01 12.46 18.23
CA ASN A 301 -13.04 11.87 19.15
C ASN A 301 -12.90 10.34 18.99
N PHE A 302 -13.24 9.79 17.83
CA PHE A 302 -13.32 8.35 17.56
C PHE A 302 -11.95 7.65 17.54
N ASN A 303 -11.37 7.42 18.72
CA ASN A 303 -10.34 6.41 18.95
C ASN A 303 -10.92 5.12 19.59
N PHE A 304 -12.19 5.12 20.02
CA PHE A 304 -12.84 3.95 20.63
C PHE A 304 -14.33 3.88 20.24
N LEU A 305 -14.73 2.77 19.62
CA LEU A 305 -16.13 2.38 19.48
C LEU A 305 -16.62 1.91 20.84
N SER A 306 -17.61 2.61 21.42
CA SER A 306 -18.28 2.09 22.61
C SER A 306 -19.11 0.88 22.21
N GLN A 307 -19.20 -0.12 23.09
CA GLN A 307 -20.00 -1.34 22.86
C GLN A 307 -21.44 -1.02 22.44
N SER A 308 -22.06 0.05 22.96
CA SER A 308 -23.42 0.42 22.60
C SER A 308 -23.58 0.90 21.15
N THR A 309 -22.51 1.38 20.51
CA THR A 309 -22.48 1.72 19.07
C THR A 309 -22.14 0.51 18.18
N MET A 310 -21.54 -0.54 18.72
CA MET A 310 -21.14 -1.74 17.98
C MET A 310 -22.33 -2.62 17.55
N TYR A 311 -23.43 -2.62 18.31
CA TYR A 311 -24.59 -3.50 18.06
C TYR A 311 -25.61 -2.97 17.04
N SER A 312 -25.28 -1.93 16.25
CA SER A 312 -26.16 -1.46 15.19
C SER A 312 -25.82 -2.14 13.86
N THR A 313 -26.83 -2.45 13.04
CA THR A 313 -26.72 -3.06 11.69
C THR A 313 -25.95 -2.20 10.67
N GLU A 314 -25.38 -1.08 11.10
CA GLU A 314 -24.76 -0.04 10.27
C GLU A 314 -23.22 -0.04 10.38
N TYR A 315 -22.66 -0.95 11.19
CA TYR A 315 -21.24 -1.05 11.53
C TYR A 315 -20.24 -1.36 10.39
N PRO A 316 -20.57 -2.11 9.32
CA PRO A 316 -19.58 -2.45 8.28
C PRO A 316 -19.06 -1.20 7.61
N ALA A 317 -19.98 -0.28 7.32
CA ALA A 317 -19.74 0.98 6.64
C ALA A 317 -18.63 1.76 7.35
N ALA A 318 -18.77 1.94 8.66
CA ALA A 318 -17.78 2.63 9.48
C ALA A 318 -16.43 1.89 9.50
N PHE A 319 -16.43 0.56 9.48
CA PHE A 319 -15.20 -0.21 9.59
C PHE A 319 -14.30 -0.06 8.35
N ALA A 320 -14.83 -0.01 7.13
CA ALA A 320 -13.98 0.24 5.96
C ALA A 320 -13.44 1.68 5.86
N PHE A 321 -13.81 2.58 6.79
CA PHE A 321 -13.17 3.89 6.98
C PHE A 321 -12.31 3.93 8.25
N SER A 322 -12.15 2.80 8.95
CA SER A 322 -11.19 2.66 10.03
C SER A 322 -9.76 2.67 9.50
N LYS A 323 -8.85 3.26 10.26
CA LYS A 323 -7.40 3.17 10.00
C LYS A 323 -6.88 1.73 10.10
N ASN A 324 -7.59 0.88 10.84
CA ASN A 324 -7.22 -0.52 11.04
C ASN A 324 -7.79 -1.45 9.97
N ALA A 325 -8.55 -0.96 8.98
CA ALA A 325 -9.03 -1.81 7.90
C ALA A 325 -7.92 -2.02 6.86
N GLU A 326 -7.65 -3.29 6.53
CA GLU A 326 -6.61 -3.69 5.56
C GLU A 326 -7.23 -4.15 4.25
N SER A 327 -8.31 -4.93 4.33
CA SER A 327 -8.94 -5.51 3.16
C SER A 327 -10.45 -5.35 3.18
N ILE A 328 -11.04 -5.49 2.00
CA ILE A 328 -12.47 -5.60 1.78
C ILE A 328 -12.76 -6.78 0.86
N ALA A 329 -13.89 -7.43 1.08
CA ALA A 329 -14.44 -8.45 0.21
C ALA A 329 -15.94 -8.23 0.09
N CYS A 330 -16.51 -8.55 -1.07
CA CYS A 330 -17.95 -8.59 -1.23
C CYS A 330 -18.40 -9.90 -1.86
N PHE A 331 -19.61 -10.32 -1.52
CA PHE A 331 -20.33 -11.44 -2.09
C PHE A 331 -21.59 -10.90 -2.78
N ARG A 332 -21.84 -11.34 -4.01
CA ARG A 332 -23.06 -11.03 -4.77
C ARG A 332 -23.82 -12.32 -5.07
N LYS A 333 -25.13 -12.33 -4.82
CA LYS A 333 -26.03 -13.43 -5.17
C LYS A 333 -27.14 -12.92 -6.09
N GLN A 334 -27.35 -13.62 -7.19
CA GLN A 334 -28.52 -13.43 -8.04
C GLN A 334 -29.72 -14.14 -7.42
N CYS A 335 -30.82 -13.43 -7.29
CA CYS A 335 -32.05 -13.86 -6.66
C CYS A 335 -33.22 -13.76 -7.63
N TRP A 336 -33.96 -14.85 -7.79
CA TRP A 336 -35.18 -14.88 -8.57
C TRP A 336 -36.38 -14.59 -7.66
N ASP A 337 -37.09 -13.50 -7.92
CA ASP A 337 -38.36 -13.21 -7.24
C ASP A 337 -39.52 -13.73 -8.09
N ALA A 338 -40.14 -14.83 -7.63
CA ALA A 338 -41.26 -15.45 -8.31
C ALA A 338 -42.52 -14.59 -8.36
N SER A 339 -42.65 -13.60 -7.46
CA SER A 339 -43.84 -12.74 -7.39
C SER A 339 -43.81 -11.61 -8.40
N THR A 340 -42.61 -11.09 -8.70
CA THR A 340 -42.39 -9.98 -9.64
C THR A 340 -41.84 -10.43 -10.99
N PHE A 341 -41.38 -11.68 -11.10
CA PHE A 341 -40.63 -12.22 -12.26
C PHE A 341 -39.37 -11.40 -12.57
N LEU A 342 -38.82 -10.72 -11.56
CA LEU A 342 -37.61 -9.92 -11.70
C LEU A 342 -36.40 -10.66 -11.12
N ILE A 343 -35.27 -10.47 -11.79
CA ILE A 343 -33.96 -10.81 -11.24
C ILE A 343 -33.54 -9.66 -10.34
N THR A 344 -33.36 -9.97 -9.06
CA THR A 344 -32.75 -9.05 -8.10
C THR A 344 -31.35 -9.56 -7.79
N PHE A 345 -30.42 -8.65 -7.54
CA PHE A 345 -29.13 -9.03 -6.97
C PHE A 345 -29.08 -8.54 -5.54
N ARG A 346 -28.38 -9.30 -4.71
CA ARG A 346 -28.09 -8.94 -3.33
C ARG A 346 -26.59 -8.98 -3.14
N GLN A 347 -26.03 -7.94 -2.55
CA GLN A 347 -24.60 -7.81 -2.32
C GLN A 347 -24.31 -7.55 -0.85
N ILE A 348 -23.36 -8.30 -0.28
CA ILE A 348 -22.85 -8.16 1.09
C ILE A 348 -21.36 -7.81 0.98
N CYS A 349 -20.87 -6.87 1.78
CA CYS A 349 -19.45 -6.54 1.84
C CYS A 349 -18.94 -6.59 3.28
N ARG A 350 -17.71 -7.06 3.48
CA ARG A 350 -17.02 -7.14 4.78
C ARG A 350 -15.64 -6.52 4.65
N ALA A 351 -15.27 -5.68 5.61
CA ALA A 351 -13.91 -5.15 5.75
C ALA A 351 -13.19 -5.83 6.93
N LYS A 352 -11.91 -6.15 6.77
CA LYS A 352 -11.13 -6.93 7.75
C LYS A 352 -10.13 -6.05 8.52
N PRO A 353 -10.01 -6.20 9.85
CA PRO A 353 -9.00 -5.51 10.65
C PRO A 353 -7.57 -6.02 10.40
N ILE A 354 -6.58 -5.14 10.59
CA ILE A 354 -5.13 -5.46 10.68
C ILE A 354 -4.82 -6.35 11.89
N ILE A 355 -5.59 -6.23 12.97
CA ILE A 355 -5.35 -6.98 14.21
C ILE A 355 -6.58 -7.87 14.45
N GLN A 356 -6.39 -9.20 14.47
CA GLN A 356 -7.37 -10.08 15.09
C GLN A 356 -7.53 -9.60 16.54
N ILE A 357 -8.65 -8.96 16.83
CA ILE A 357 -9.04 -8.70 18.20
C ILE A 357 -9.13 -10.09 18.82
N ASN A 358 -8.22 -10.41 19.74
CA ASN A 358 -8.30 -11.68 20.46
C ASN A 358 -9.69 -11.73 21.10
N ASP A 359 -10.55 -12.62 20.63
CA ASP A 359 -11.90 -12.87 21.18
C ASP A 359 -11.86 -13.32 22.66
N ASN A 360 -10.67 -13.46 23.24
CA ASN A 360 -10.42 -13.78 24.65
C ASN A 360 -10.28 -12.54 25.57
N LEU A 361 -10.61 -11.32 25.09
CA LEU A 361 -10.67 -10.11 25.91
C LEU A 361 -12.12 -9.64 26.20
N TYR A 362 -13.05 -10.60 26.28
CA TYR A 362 -14.39 -10.40 26.83
C TYR A 362 -14.49 -10.92 28.27
#